data_AF-A0A9W8B945-F1
#
_entry.id   AF-A0A9W8B945-F1
#
_cell.length_a   1.000
_cell.length_b   1.000
_cell.length_c   1.000
_cell.angle_alpha   90.00
_cell.angle_beta   90.00
_cell.angle_gamma   90.00
#
_symmetry.space_group_name_H-M   'P 1'
#
loop_
_entity.id
_entity.type
_entity.pdbx_description
1 polymer ?
#
loop_
_entity_poly.entity_id
_entity_poly.type
_entity_poly.pdbx_seq_one_letter_code
_entity_poly.pdbx_strand_id
1 'polypeptide(L)'
;MLRPLLSLPLVRLAPRHSFTTTARWRDKAQRKFDQKIQQRRAENPEFGQSYTRWNRYRRNIYRNLPTVPAFLCTLSLVWGYFYMDQAVKHKKQEKEAEEEKLREQYPLASHESAPAPPRGMEEFHGMELPKLLYQDSPFTKDNTTVIFVLGGPGSGKGTQCKRLAEEFGFAHLSAGDLLREEQQRPDSAYAELIEWCIREGKIVPMVVTITLLREAMKQSGSNLFLIDGFPRSMTQGSEFEQYVCPPRLVYYLECDEETMTTRLLDRGRTSGRIDDNMKSIKKRFQTYVVSTYPVLSYYQNMHKRITVDSTRPVDEVYADLQRVTRKILSVHPENPFTKPASTASSEAQS
;
A
#
# COMPACT_ATOMS: atom_id res chain seq x y z
N MET A 1 -25.61 5.18 25.94
CA MET A 1 -25.70 3.75 25.54
C MET A 1 -24.88 2.84 26.47
N LEU A 2 -25.17 2.81 27.78
CA LEU A 2 -24.51 1.93 28.78
C LEU A 2 -25.37 0.72 29.19
N ARG A 3 -26.59 0.61 28.67
CA ARG A 3 -27.58 -0.37 29.13
C ARG A 3 -27.30 -1.86 28.81
N PRO A 4 -26.59 -2.26 27.74
CA PRO A 4 -26.41 -3.70 27.49
C PRO A 4 -25.20 -4.33 28.22
N LEU A 5 -24.35 -3.56 28.89
CA LEU A 5 -23.22 -4.09 29.69
C LEU A 5 -23.53 -4.21 31.19
N LEU A 6 -24.60 -3.57 31.66
CA LEU A 6 -25.09 -3.64 33.04
C LEU A 6 -26.14 -4.74 33.27
N SER A 7 -26.43 -5.57 32.27
CA SER A 7 -27.32 -6.74 32.39
C SER A 7 -26.61 -7.99 32.91
N LEU A 8 -25.32 -7.90 33.24
CA LEU A 8 -24.68 -8.86 34.13
C LEU A 8 -25.14 -8.55 35.55
N PRO A 9 -25.63 -9.55 36.33
CA PRO A 9 -26.21 -9.30 37.65
C PRO A 9 -25.19 -8.58 38.54
N LEU A 10 -25.51 -7.31 38.84
CA LEU A 10 -24.80 -6.49 39.81
C LEU A 10 -24.78 -7.21 41.15
N VAL A 11 -23.56 -7.39 41.65
CA VAL A 11 -23.13 -7.83 42.97
C VAL A 11 -24.24 -7.80 44.03
N ARG A 12 -24.88 -8.95 44.26
CA ARG A 12 -25.31 -9.29 45.62
C ARG A 12 -24.12 -9.95 46.28
N LEU A 13 -23.57 -9.29 47.31
CA LEU A 13 -22.60 -9.86 48.23
C LEU A 13 -23.24 -11.12 48.85
N ALA A 14 -22.94 -12.29 48.28
CA ALA A 14 -23.30 -13.56 48.87
C ALA A 14 -22.38 -13.80 50.08
N PRO A 15 -22.93 -14.23 51.23
CA PRO A 15 -22.14 -14.51 52.42
C PRO A 15 -21.19 -15.70 52.15
N ARG A 16 -20.03 -15.62 52.78
CA ARG A 16 -18.88 -16.54 52.73
C ARG A 16 -19.25 -18.01 52.45
N HIS A 17 -19.31 -18.44 51.20
CA HIS A 17 -19.28 -19.86 50.83
C HIS A 17 -18.58 -20.11 49.47
N SER A 18 -17.46 -20.83 49.56
CA SER A 18 -16.67 -21.48 48.49
C SER A 18 -15.90 -20.58 47.50
N PHE A 19 -14.58 -20.69 47.53
CA PHE A 19 -13.66 -20.16 46.50
C PHE A 19 -13.91 -20.75 45.09
N THR A 20 -14.74 -21.80 44.96
CA THR A 20 -14.98 -22.55 43.72
C THR A 20 -16.04 -21.92 42.81
N THR A 21 -17.05 -21.25 43.35
CA THR A 21 -18.11 -20.56 42.56
C THR A 21 -17.60 -19.27 41.92
N THR A 22 -16.76 -18.50 42.62
CA THR A 22 -16.11 -17.29 42.10
C THR A 22 -15.07 -17.61 41.01
N ALA A 23 -14.36 -18.73 41.11
CA ALA A 23 -13.45 -19.22 40.08
C ALA A 23 -14.19 -19.65 38.80
N ARG A 24 -15.27 -20.45 38.93
CA ARG A 24 -16.10 -20.88 37.78
C ARG A 24 -16.75 -19.71 37.03
N TRP A 25 -17.20 -18.68 37.75
CA TRP A 25 -17.81 -17.50 37.14
C TRP A 25 -16.78 -16.65 36.39
N ARG A 26 -15.58 -16.49 36.98
CA ARG A 26 -14.43 -15.82 36.35
C ARG A 26 -14.04 -16.47 35.03
N ASP A 27 -13.96 -17.79 34.99
CA ASP A 27 -13.67 -18.55 33.76
C ASP A 27 -14.74 -18.36 32.69
N LYS A 28 -16.02 -18.36 33.07
CA LYS A 28 -17.12 -18.16 32.13
C LYS A 28 -17.13 -16.74 31.55
N ALA A 29 -16.87 -15.72 32.37
CA ALA A 29 -16.74 -14.34 31.93
C ALA A 29 -15.52 -14.13 31.02
N GLN A 30 -14.38 -14.72 31.38
CA GLN A 30 -13.16 -14.66 30.57
C GLN A 30 -13.36 -15.32 29.20
N ARG A 31 -13.98 -16.51 29.14
CA ARG A 31 -14.29 -17.19 27.86
C ARG A 31 -15.20 -16.36 26.97
N LYS A 32 -16.25 -15.74 27.53
CA LYS A 32 -17.15 -14.86 26.77
C LYS A 32 -16.41 -13.63 26.23
N PHE A 33 -15.51 -13.06 27.03
CA PHE A 33 -14.67 -11.95 26.61
C PHE A 33 -13.70 -12.38 25.48
N ASP A 34 -13.05 -13.53 25.63
CA ASP A 34 -12.12 -14.06 24.63
C ASP A 34 -12.83 -14.39 23.30
N GLN A 35 -14.05 -14.95 23.35
CA GLN A 35 -14.89 -15.14 22.16
C GLN A 35 -15.19 -13.80 21.46
N LYS A 36 -15.54 -12.76 22.23
CA LYS A 36 -15.80 -11.43 21.68
C LYS A 36 -14.56 -10.81 21.04
N ILE A 37 -13.38 -11.02 21.64
CA ILE A 37 -12.10 -10.62 21.04
C ILE A 37 -11.82 -11.39 19.75
N GLN A 38 -12.06 -12.70 19.72
CA GLN A 38 -11.84 -13.52 18.53
C GLN A 38 -12.77 -13.10 17.38
N GLN A 39 -14.06 -12.92 17.67
CA GLN A 39 -15.01 -12.41 16.68
C GLN A 39 -14.57 -11.04 16.16
N ARG A 40 -14.22 -10.11 17.06
CA ARG A 40 -13.80 -8.77 16.65
C ARG A 40 -12.49 -8.75 15.86
N ARG A 41 -11.57 -9.68 16.17
CA ARG A 41 -10.33 -9.89 15.41
C ARG A 41 -10.59 -10.38 13.98
N ALA A 42 -11.59 -11.25 13.81
CA ALA A 42 -11.99 -11.74 12.50
C ALA A 42 -12.66 -10.63 11.68
N GLU A 43 -13.47 -9.78 12.32
CA GLU A 43 -14.11 -8.63 11.67
C GLU A 43 -13.13 -7.48 11.36
N ASN A 44 -12.14 -7.25 12.23
CA ASN A 44 -11.24 -6.12 12.12
C ASN A 44 -9.79 -6.50 12.54
N PRO A 45 -8.90 -6.76 11.57
CA PRO A 45 -7.50 -7.07 11.82
C PRO A 45 -6.73 -5.96 12.56
N GLU A 46 -7.02 -4.68 12.30
CA GLU A 46 -6.36 -3.54 12.99
C GLU A 46 -6.68 -3.53 14.50
N PHE A 47 -7.93 -3.82 14.87
CA PHE A 47 -8.31 -4.04 16.27
C PHE A 47 -7.50 -5.19 16.87
N GLY A 48 -7.35 -6.29 16.13
CA GLY A 48 -6.61 -7.46 16.57
C GLY A 48 -5.14 -7.19 16.89
N GLN A 49 -4.46 -6.41 16.06
CA GLN A 49 -3.07 -6.00 16.29
C GLN A 49 -2.95 -5.06 17.49
N SER A 50 -3.82 -4.05 17.57
CA SER A 50 -3.86 -3.08 18.66
C SER A 50 -4.11 -3.77 20.00
N TYR A 51 -5.07 -4.70 20.04
CA TYR A 51 -5.36 -5.53 21.20
C TYR A 51 -4.17 -6.44 21.56
N THR A 52 -3.46 -7.02 20.59
CA THR A 52 -2.29 -7.87 20.86
C THR A 52 -1.16 -7.09 21.52
N ARG A 53 -0.85 -5.89 21.01
CA ARG A 53 0.15 -4.99 21.58
C ARG A 53 -0.24 -4.56 23.00
N TRP A 54 -1.49 -4.16 23.18
CA TRP A 54 -2.02 -3.76 24.48
C TRP A 54 -2.02 -4.91 25.49
N ASN A 55 -2.47 -6.12 25.10
CA ASN A 55 -2.51 -7.26 25.99
C ASN A 55 -1.10 -7.73 26.41
N ARG A 56 -0.10 -7.57 25.53
CA ARG A 56 1.32 -7.79 25.88
C ARG A 56 1.78 -6.78 26.95
N TYR A 57 1.52 -5.50 26.74
CA TYR A 57 1.85 -4.43 27.70
C TYR A 57 1.18 -4.65 29.06
N ARG A 58 -0.13 -4.93 29.04
CA ARG A 58 -0.94 -5.24 30.22
C ARG A 58 -0.39 -6.42 31.01
N ARG A 59 -0.05 -7.54 30.34
CA ARG A 59 0.53 -8.72 30.99
C ARG A 59 1.88 -8.41 31.64
N ASN A 60 2.69 -7.56 31.01
CA ASN A 60 3.97 -7.14 31.56
C ASN A 60 3.80 -6.32 32.85
N ILE A 61 2.84 -5.39 32.88
CA ILE A 61 2.49 -4.64 34.10
C ILE A 61 2.07 -5.62 35.21
N TYR A 62 1.11 -6.51 34.92
CA TYR A 62 0.58 -7.41 35.96
C TYR A 62 1.58 -8.44 36.47
N ARG A 63 2.58 -8.82 35.67
CA ARG A 63 3.67 -9.72 36.11
C ARG A 63 4.50 -9.11 37.24
N ASN A 64 4.58 -7.78 37.33
CA ASN A 64 5.41 -7.07 38.31
C ASN A 64 4.63 -6.58 39.54
N LEU A 65 3.33 -6.92 39.68
CA LEU A 65 2.53 -6.58 40.85
C LEU A 65 2.20 -7.84 41.67
N PRO A 66 2.56 -7.90 42.97
CA PRO A 66 2.43 -9.12 43.78
C PRO A 66 0.98 -9.51 44.10
N THR A 67 0.02 -8.58 44.08
CA THR A 67 -1.41 -8.88 44.31
C THR A 67 -2.33 -7.86 43.60
N VAL A 68 -2.86 -8.23 42.43
CA VAL A 68 -3.90 -7.44 41.76
C VAL A 68 -5.27 -8.08 41.99
N PRO A 69 -6.23 -7.40 42.65
CA PRO A 69 -7.60 -7.89 42.80
C PRO A 69 -8.22 -8.28 41.45
N ALA A 70 -8.87 -9.45 41.39
CA ALA A 70 -9.43 -9.98 40.15
C ALA A 70 -10.39 -9.02 39.42
N PHE A 71 -11.12 -8.18 40.18
CA PHE A 71 -12.01 -7.16 39.63
C PHE A 71 -11.27 -6.07 38.82
N LEU A 72 -10.07 -5.67 39.25
CA LEU A 72 -9.25 -4.70 38.51
C LEU A 72 -8.70 -5.29 37.21
N CYS A 73 -8.37 -6.59 37.19
CA CYS A 73 -7.97 -7.30 35.98
C CYS A 73 -9.10 -7.42 34.95
N THR A 74 -10.34 -7.65 35.41
CA THR A 74 -11.51 -7.71 34.51
C THR A 74 -11.91 -6.32 34.02
N LEU A 75 -11.82 -5.30 34.88
CA LEU A 75 -12.12 -3.92 34.49
C LEU A 75 -11.14 -3.44 33.41
N SER A 76 -9.84 -3.74 33.55
CA SER A 76 -8.86 -3.38 32.53
C SER A 76 -9.08 -4.07 31.18
N LEU A 77 -9.57 -5.31 31.16
CA LEU A 77 -9.97 -6.02 29.94
C LEU A 77 -11.10 -5.30 29.22
N VAL A 78 -12.17 -4.95 29.94
CA VAL A 78 -13.33 -4.27 29.37
C VAL A 78 -12.96 -2.85 28.90
N TRP A 79 -12.19 -2.12 29.71
CA TRP A 79 -11.73 -0.77 29.36
C TRP A 79 -10.76 -0.79 28.17
N GLY A 80 -9.81 -1.73 28.15
CA GLY A 80 -8.88 -1.91 27.04
C GLY A 80 -9.59 -2.28 25.73
N TYR A 81 -10.61 -3.16 25.80
CA TYR A 81 -11.47 -3.45 24.65
C TYR A 81 -12.13 -2.18 24.13
N PHE A 82 -12.81 -1.44 25.01
CA PHE A 82 -13.58 -0.26 24.61
C PHE A 82 -12.67 0.84 24.06
N TYR A 83 -11.54 1.10 24.72
CA TYR A 83 -10.55 2.06 24.24
C TYR A 83 -10.04 1.69 22.84
N MET A 84 -9.69 0.43 22.60
CA MET A 84 -9.19 -0.01 21.29
C MET A 84 -10.28 0.04 20.21
N ASP A 85 -11.52 -0.35 20.53
CA ASP A 85 -12.64 -0.26 19.59
C ASP A 85 -12.95 1.20 19.24
N GLN A 86 -12.87 2.12 20.22
CA GLN A 86 -13.02 3.56 19.97
C GLN A 86 -11.85 4.14 19.17
N ALA A 87 -10.62 3.78 19.49
CA ALA A 87 -9.43 4.25 18.77
C ALA A 87 -9.48 3.81 17.30
N VAL A 88 -9.92 2.58 17.01
CA VAL A 88 -10.10 2.10 15.64
C VAL A 88 -11.23 2.83 14.92
N LYS A 89 -12.36 3.10 15.59
CA LYS A 89 -13.45 3.90 15.03
C LYS A 89 -13.01 5.33 14.71
N HIS A 90 -12.29 5.97 15.61
CA HIS A 90 -11.77 7.32 15.41
C HIS A 90 -10.84 7.40 14.21
N LYS A 91 -9.87 6.47 14.11
CA LYS A 91 -8.98 6.38 12.94
C LYS A 91 -9.73 6.17 11.64
N LYS A 92 -10.80 5.37 11.66
CA LYS A 92 -11.64 5.16 10.49
C LYS A 92 -12.35 6.46 10.09
N GLN A 93 -12.91 7.19 11.05
CA GLN A 93 -13.56 8.48 10.82
C GLN A 93 -12.58 9.55 10.30
N GLU A 94 -11.35 9.60 10.83
CA GLU A 94 -10.31 10.50 10.34
C GLU A 94 -9.97 10.21 8.87
N LYS A 95 -9.78 8.93 8.51
CA LYS A 95 -9.53 8.52 7.12
C LYS A 95 -10.70 8.88 6.20
N GLU A 96 -11.93 8.59 6.61
CA GLU A 96 -13.14 8.91 5.83
C GLU A 96 -13.28 10.42 5.63
N ALA A 97 -13.02 11.22 6.66
CA ALA A 97 -13.04 12.68 6.58
C ALA A 97 -11.91 13.26 5.70
N GLU A 98 -10.73 12.63 5.70
CA GLU A 98 -9.63 13.00 4.80
C GLU A 98 -9.97 12.67 3.34
N GLU A 99 -10.50 11.47 3.07
CA GLU A 99 -10.98 11.08 1.74
C GLU A 99 -12.12 11.99 1.24
N GLU A 100 -13.03 12.40 2.13
CA GLU A 100 -14.11 13.34 1.82
C GLU A 100 -13.57 14.75 1.49
N LYS A 101 -12.67 15.28 2.31
CA LYS A 101 -11.98 16.56 2.03
C LYS A 101 -11.25 16.54 0.69
N LEU A 102 -10.56 15.44 0.39
CA LEU A 102 -9.88 15.25 -0.89
C LEU A 102 -10.87 15.24 -2.06
N ARG A 103 -12.05 14.61 -1.90
CA ARG A 103 -13.11 14.63 -2.92
C ARG A 103 -13.73 16.02 -3.12
N GLU A 104 -13.88 16.80 -2.06
CA GLU A 104 -14.35 18.19 -2.15
C GLU A 104 -13.33 19.10 -2.82
N GLN A 105 -12.04 18.94 -2.48
CA GLN A 105 -10.94 19.69 -3.10
C GLN A 105 -10.77 19.33 -4.58
N TYR A 106 -11.01 18.07 -4.94
CA TYR A 106 -10.90 17.53 -6.29
C TYR A 106 -12.23 16.95 -6.75
N PRO A 107 -13.26 17.79 -7.00
CA PRO A 107 -14.53 17.29 -7.46
C PRO A 107 -14.31 16.55 -8.79
N LEU A 108 -14.99 15.43 -8.96
CA LEU A 108 -15.04 14.75 -10.26
C LEU A 108 -15.49 15.81 -11.28
N ALA A 109 -14.62 16.13 -12.24
CA ALA A 109 -14.98 17.08 -13.28
C ALA A 109 -16.29 16.61 -13.93
N SER A 110 -17.29 17.49 -14.02
CA SER A 110 -18.43 17.23 -14.88
C SER A 110 -17.88 16.90 -16.27
N HIS A 111 -18.46 15.91 -16.94
CA HIS A 111 -18.03 15.41 -18.25
C HIS A 111 -17.98 16.48 -19.38
N GLU A 112 -18.20 17.76 -19.08
CA GLU A 112 -18.61 18.81 -20.02
C GLU A 112 -17.48 19.56 -20.74
N SER A 113 -16.20 19.18 -20.59
CA SER A 113 -15.14 19.88 -21.36
C SER A 113 -13.91 19.07 -21.74
N ALA A 114 -13.91 17.75 -21.50
CA ALA A 114 -12.80 16.92 -21.96
C ALA A 114 -12.90 16.75 -23.49
N PRO A 115 -11.82 17.01 -24.26
CA PRO A 115 -11.82 16.70 -25.67
C PRO A 115 -12.16 15.22 -25.87
N ALA A 116 -13.02 14.93 -26.85
CA ALA A 116 -13.40 13.57 -27.18
C ALA A 116 -12.14 12.72 -27.42
N PRO A 117 -12.13 11.45 -26.98
CA PRO A 117 -11.04 10.54 -27.32
C PRO A 117 -10.93 10.42 -28.86
N PRO A 118 -9.73 10.24 -29.42
CA PRO A 118 -9.57 9.96 -30.85
C PRO A 118 -10.42 8.76 -31.32
N ARG A 119 -10.78 8.76 -32.61
CA ARG A 119 -11.65 7.71 -33.20
C ARG A 119 -11.02 6.32 -33.03
N GLY A 120 -11.84 5.31 -32.73
CA GLY A 120 -11.39 3.92 -32.49
C GLY A 120 -11.03 3.62 -31.03
N MET A 121 -11.00 4.61 -30.14
CA MET A 121 -10.67 4.39 -28.72
C MET A 121 -11.74 3.63 -27.92
N GLU A 122 -12.98 3.61 -28.37
CA GLU A 122 -14.09 2.90 -27.75
C GLU A 122 -13.84 1.38 -27.71
N GLU A 123 -13.08 0.85 -28.68
CA GLU A 123 -12.72 -0.57 -28.77
C GLU A 123 -11.83 -1.03 -27.60
N PHE A 124 -11.07 -0.12 -26.98
CA PHE A 124 -10.20 -0.44 -25.84
C PHE A 124 -10.89 -0.31 -24.49
N HIS A 125 -12.08 0.30 -24.44
CA HIS A 125 -12.84 0.46 -23.20
C HIS A 125 -13.59 -0.84 -22.89
N GLY A 126 -13.21 -1.52 -21.80
CA GLY A 126 -13.77 -2.82 -21.47
C GLY A 126 -13.17 -3.99 -22.26
N MET A 127 -12.07 -3.77 -22.99
CA MET A 127 -11.30 -4.86 -23.58
C MET A 127 -10.77 -5.77 -22.46
N GLU A 128 -11.05 -7.07 -22.58
CA GLU A 128 -10.48 -8.07 -21.67
C GLU A 128 -8.98 -8.20 -21.91
N LEU A 129 -8.24 -8.60 -20.89
CA LEU A 129 -6.82 -8.94 -21.04
C LEU A 129 -6.68 -10.04 -22.11
N PRO A 130 -5.72 -9.93 -23.06
CA PRO A 130 -5.51 -10.95 -24.06
C PRO A 130 -5.44 -12.34 -23.44
N LYS A 131 -6.02 -13.35 -24.08
CA LYS A 131 -5.99 -14.74 -23.57
C LYS A 131 -4.58 -15.26 -23.26
N LEU A 132 -3.57 -14.70 -23.92
CA LEU A 132 -2.15 -14.95 -23.68
C LEU A 132 -1.68 -14.54 -22.26
N LEU A 133 -2.36 -13.59 -21.63
CA LEU A 133 -2.13 -13.19 -20.24
C LEU A 133 -2.77 -14.16 -19.25
N TYR A 134 -3.82 -14.89 -19.65
CA TYR A 134 -4.46 -15.95 -18.87
C TYR A 134 -3.67 -17.26 -18.82
N GLN A 135 -2.59 -17.39 -19.60
CA GLN A 135 -1.66 -18.53 -19.48
C GLN A 135 -0.74 -18.36 -18.27
N ASP A 136 -0.37 -19.48 -17.64
CA ASP A 136 0.46 -19.55 -16.42
C ASP A 136 1.57 -18.49 -16.44
N SER A 137 1.46 -17.52 -15.53
CA SER A 137 2.47 -16.48 -15.38
C SER A 137 3.79 -17.13 -14.96
N PRO A 138 4.94 -16.82 -15.62
CA PRO A 138 6.23 -17.30 -15.15
C PRO A 138 6.61 -16.68 -13.80
N PHE A 139 5.94 -15.60 -13.41
CA PHE A 139 6.13 -14.91 -12.14
C PHE A 139 5.14 -15.44 -11.12
N THR A 140 5.67 -15.98 -10.03
CA THR A 140 4.88 -16.43 -8.89
C THR A 140 5.36 -15.73 -7.63
N LYS A 141 4.50 -15.69 -6.61
CA LYS A 141 4.86 -15.14 -5.29
C LYS A 141 6.08 -15.82 -4.65
N ASP A 142 6.39 -17.05 -5.08
CA ASP A 142 7.43 -17.89 -4.49
C ASP A 142 8.77 -17.71 -5.21
N ASN A 143 8.77 -17.35 -6.51
CA ASN A 143 9.98 -17.15 -7.30
C ASN A 143 10.27 -15.66 -7.61
N THR A 144 9.33 -14.75 -7.38
CA THR A 144 9.41 -13.35 -7.79
C THR A 144 9.08 -12.42 -6.62
N THR A 145 9.90 -11.39 -6.42
CA THR A 145 9.60 -10.28 -5.50
C THR A 145 9.22 -9.05 -6.29
N VAL A 146 7.95 -8.65 -6.20
CA VAL A 146 7.45 -7.39 -6.76
C VAL A 146 7.22 -6.39 -5.64
N ILE A 147 7.78 -5.18 -5.79
CA ILE A 147 7.50 -4.03 -4.92
C ILE A 147 6.87 -2.94 -5.79
N PHE A 148 5.65 -2.53 -5.45
CA PHE A 148 5.03 -1.36 -6.05
C PHE A 148 5.58 -0.09 -5.38
N VAL A 149 5.87 0.94 -6.17
CA VAL A 149 6.28 2.25 -5.67
C VAL A 149 5.26 3.28 -6.13
N LEU A 150 4.45 3.74 -5.18
CA LEU A 150 3.33 4.65 -5.38
C LEU A 150 3.58 6.01 -4.72
N GLY A 151 2.83 7.01 -5.18
CA GLY A 151 2.93 8.40 -4.77
C GLY A 151 2.52 9.34 -5.88
N GLY A 152 2.15 10.57 -5.54
CA GLY A 152 1.71 11.56 -6.52
C GLY A 152 2.78 11.91 -7.57
N PRO A 153 2.40 12.56 -8.68
CA PRO A 153 3.38 13.01 -9.66
C PRO A 153 4.35 13.99 -8.99
N GLY A 154 5.67 13.79 -9.17
CA GLY A 154 6.67 14.65 -8.53
C GLY A 154 7.14 14.19 -7.13
N SER A 155 6.57 13.12 -6.56
CA SER A 155 6.98 12.60 -5.23
C SER A 155 8.37 11.95 -5.16
N GLY A 156 9.12 11.91 -6.26
CA GLY A 156 10.49 11.36 -6.27
C GLY A 156 10.62 9.84 -6.45
N LYS A 157 9.54 9.13 -6.84
CA LYS A 157 9.54 7.66 -7.05
C LYS A 157 10.69 7.16 -7.91
N GLY A 158 10.81 7.64 -9.15
CA GLY A 158 11.87 7.22 -10.06
C GLY A 158 13.28 7.47 -9.51
N THR A 159 13.50 8.56 -8.78
CA THR A 159 14.79 8.83 -8.12
C THR A 159 15.12 7.75 -7.09
N GLN A 160 14.16 7.41 -6.24
CA GLN A 160 14.35 6.38 -5.21
C GLN A 160 14.46 4.98 -5.81
N CYS A 161 13.66 4.67 -6.85
CA CYS A 161 13.70 3.37 -7.52
C CYS A 161 15.03 3.12 -8.22
N LYS A 162 15.62 4.12 -8.87
CA LYS A 162 16.96 3.99 -9.48
C LYS A 162 18.02 3.60 -8.45
N ARG A 163 18.07 4.29 -7.31
CA ARG A 163 19.03 3.97 -6.23
C ARG A 163 18.81 2.57 -5.66
N LEU A 164 17.56 2.19 -5.39
CA LEU A 164 17.24 0.85 -4.89
C LEU A 164 17.59 -0.25 -5.92
N ALA A 165 17.37 0.00 -7.20
CA ALA A 165 17.75 -0.90 -8.27
C ALA A 165 19.27 -1.09 -8.35
N GLU A 166 20.03 -0.01 -8.27
CA GLU A 166 21.50 -0.03 -8.27
C GLU A 166 22.07 -0.78 -7.05
N GLU A 167 21.55 -0.55 -5.84
CA GLU A 167 22.08 -1.19 -4.62
C GLU A 167 21.66 -2.66 -4.48
N PHE A 168 20.41 -3.00 -4.81
CA PHE A 168 19.84 -4.31 -4.49
C PHE A 168 19.58 -5.19 -5.72
N GLY A 169 19.91 -4.73 -6.93
CA GLY A 169 19.76 -5.52 -8.16
C GLY A 169 18.31 -5.68 -8.63
N PHE A 170 17.40 -4.79 -8.24
CA PHE A 170 16.04 -4.80 -8.78
C PHE A 170 16.04 -4.36 -10.25
N ALA A 171 15.20 -4.99 -11.07
CA ALA A 171 14.75 -4.41 -12.32
C ALA A 171 13.75 -3.29 -12.01
N HIS A 172 14.13 -2.05 -12.31
CA HIS A 172 13.25 -0.89 -12.18
C HIS A 172 12.42 -0.71 -13.44
N LEU A 173 11.10 -0.88 -13.30
CA LEU A 173 10.12 -0.75 -14.37
C LEU A 173 9.19 0.42 -14.07
N SER A 174 9.37 1.53 -14.78
CA SER A 174 8.51 2.70 -14.66
C SER A 174 7.36 2.59 -15.66
N ALA A 175 6.13 2.45 -15.16
CA ALA A 175 4.95 2.35 -16.02
C ALA A 175 4.80 3.60 -16.92
N GLY A 176 5.20 4.77 -16.42
CA GLY A 176 5.20 5.99 -17.22
C GLY A 176 6.24 5.98 -18.34
N ASP A 177 7.42 5.42 -18.11
CA ASP A 177 8.47 5.33 -19.14
C ASP A 177 8.12 4.28 -20.19
N LEU A 178 7.64 3.11 -19.79
CA LEU A 178 7.14 2.07 -20.72
C LEU A 178 6.04 2.60 -21.65
N LEU A 179 5.11 3.41 -21.11
CA LEU A 179 4.07 4.05 -21.91
C LEU A 179 4.68 5.06 -22.91
N ARG A 180 5.62 5.90 -22.49
CA ARG A 180 6.29 6.86 -23.38
C ARG A 180 7.12 6.16 -24.46
N GLU A 181 7.77 5.06 -24.14
CA GLU A 181 8.52 4.25 -25.09
C GLU A 181 7.57 3.64 -26.14
N GLU A 182 6.46 3.03 -25.70
CA GLU A 182 5.45 2.48 -26.61
C GLU A 182 4.79 3.58 -27.47
N GLN A 183 4.57 4.78 -26.91
CA GLN A 183 4.08 5.94 -27.65
C GLN A 183 5.00 6.34 -28.80
N GLN A 184 6.32 6.23 -28.61
CA GLN A 184 7.33 6.59 -29.61
C GLN A 184 7.66 5.43 -30.57
N ARG A 185 7.13 4.23 -30.32
CA ARG A 185 7.44 3.06 -31.14
C ARG A 185 6.74 3.17 -32.50
N PRO A 186 7.49 3.01 -33.62
CA PRO A 186 6.89 2.94 -34.95
C PRO A 186 5.80 1.85 -34.99
N ASP A 187 4.69 2.14 -35.65
CA ASP A 187 3.56 1.23 -35.85
C ASP A 187 2.89 0.71 -34.56
N SER A 188 3.08 1.38 -33.42
CA SER A 188 2.31 1.03 -32.22
C SER A 188 0.83 1.37 -32.41
N ALA A 189 -0.01 0.33 -32.28
CA ALA A 189 -1.47 0.48 -32.25
C ALA A 189 -1.96 1.31 -31.04
N TYR A 190 -1.13 1.54 -30.03
CA TYR A 190 -1.48 2.26 -28.81
C TYR A 190 -0.93 3.69 -28.77
N ALA A 191 -0.10 4.11 -29.74
CA ALA A 191 0.62 5.38 -29.66
C ALA A 191 -0.31 6.59 -29.44
N GLU A 192 -1.35 6.73 -30.26
CA GLU A 192 -2.32 7.83 -30.16
C GLU A 192 -3.11 7.81 -28.84
N LEU A 193 -3.47 6.61 -28.36
CA LEU A 193 -4.15 6.39 -27.08
C LEU A 193 -3.29 6.82 -25.90
N ILE A 194 -2.04 6.38 -25.89
CA ILE A 194 -1.10 6.71 -24.83
C ILE A 194 -0.84 8.21 -24.82
N GLU A 195 -0.60 8.83 -25.98
CA GLU A 195 -0.38 10.26 -26.09
C GLU A 195 -1.56 11.05 -25.52
N TRP A 196 -2.79 10.73 -25.95
CA TRP A 196 -3.99 11.42 -25.47
C TRP A 196 -4.16 11.28 -23.96
N CYS A 197 -4.00 10.07 -23.42
CA CYS A 197 -4.09 9.83 -21.97
C CYS A 197 -3.03 10.62 -21.19
N ILE A 198 -1.77 10.62 -21.63
CA ILE A 198 -0.67 11.36 -20.98
C ILE A 198 -0.97 12.86 -20.98
N ARG A 199 -1.36 13.41 -22.14
CA ARG A 199 -1.67 14.83 -22.32
C ARG A 199 -2.82 15.28 -21.42
N GLU A 200 -3.86 14.45 -21.32
CA GLU A 200 -5.06 14.69 -20.53
C GLU A 200 -4.91 14.28 -19.05
N GLY A 201 -3.76 13.75 -18.64
CA GLY A 201 -3.52 13.28 -17.27
C GLY A 201 -4.40 12.10 -16.88
N LYS A 202 -4.98 11.37 -17.84
CA LYS A 202 -5.86 10.21 -17.64
C LYS A 202 -5.06 8.92 -17.46
N ILE A 203 -5.69 7.92 -16.86
CA ILE A 203 -5.13 6.58 -16.74
C ILE A 203 -5.27 5.86 -18.10
N VAL A 204 -4.15 5.38 -18.64
CA VAL A 204 -4.14 4.51 -19.82
C VAL A 204 -4.86 3.19 -19.48
N PRO A 205 -5.66 2.62 -20.39
CA PRO A 205 -6.34 1.35 -20.17
C PRO A 205 -5.42 0.27 -19.60
N MET A 206 -5.97 -0.52 -18.67
CA MET A 206 -5.20 -1.50 -17.91
C MET A 206 -4.53 -2.53 -18.82
N VAL A 207 -5.21 -2.95 -19.89
CA VAL A 207 -4.73 -3.99 -20.80
C VAL A 207 -3.40 -3.60 -21.42
N VAL A 208 -3.30 -2.35 -21.90
CA VAL A 208 -2.05 -1.81 -22.47
C VAL A 208 -0.96 -1.80 -21.41
N THR A 209 -1.25 -1.24 -20.23
CA THR A 209 -0.26 -1.04 -19.17
C THR A 209 0.27 -2.37 -18.61
N ILE A 210 -0.61 -3.34 -18.32
CA ILE A 210 -0.24 -4.66 -17.80
C ILE A 210 0.53 -5.47 -18.85
N THR A 211 0.14 -5.37 -20.13
CA THR A 211 0.85 -6.06 -21.23
C THR A 211 2.29 -5.55 -21.34
N LEU A 212 2.48 -4.23 -21.37
CA LEU A 212 3.82 -3.61 -21.43
C LEU A 212 4.66 -3.97 -20.21
N LEU A 213 4.07 -3.92 -19.00
CA LEU A 213 4.77 -4.32 -17.78
C LEU A 213 5.20 -5.78 -17.79
N ARG A 214 4.30 -6.71 -18.13
CA ARG A 214 4.62 -8.15 -18.16
C ARG A 214 5.72 -8.45 -19.18
N GLU A 215 5.69 -7.80 -20.34
CA GLU A 215 6.72 -7.97 -21.36
C GLU A 215 8.07 -7.42 -20.89
N ALA A 216 8.09 -6.22 -20.30
CA ALA A 216 9.31 -5.65 -19.71
C ALA A 216 9.85 -6.52 -18.56
N MET A 217 8.98 -7.10 -17.73
CA MET A 217 9.38 -8.06 -16.70
C MET A 217 10.07 -9.27 -17.30
N LYS A 218 9.49 -9.88 -18.36
CA LYS A 218 10.08 -11.04 -19.05
C LYS A 218 11.44 -10.70 -19.65
N GLN A 219 11.53 -9.58 -20.36
CA GLN A 219 12.76 -9.14 -21.03
C GLN A 219 13.90 -8.84 -20.05
N SER A 220 13.57 -8.37 -18.84
CA SER A 220 14.58 -8.10 -17.82
C SER A 220 15.35 -9.35 -17.36
N GLY A 221 14.74 -10.54 -17.49
CA GLY A 221 15.25 -11.79 -16.91
C GLY A 221 15.42 -11.76 -15.39
N SER A 222 14.88 -10.74 -14.70
CA SER A 222 14.99 -10.57 -13.26
C SER A 222 13.84 -11.29 -12.52
N ASN A 223 14.05 -11.55 -11.24
CA ASN A 223 13.03 -11.99 -10.30
C ASN A 223 12.77 -10.95 -9.19
N LEU A 224 13.46 -9.81 -9.26
CA LEU A 224 13.33 -8.70 -8.32
C LEU A 224 12.85 -7.47 -9.10
N PHE A 225 11.64 -6.99 -8.80
CA PHE A 225 11.02 -5.88 -9.53
C PHE A 225 10.63 -4.71 -8.63
N LEU A 226 11.04 -3.51 -9.04
CA LEU A 226 10.49 -2.25 -8.57
C LEU A 226 9.58 -1.68 -9.66
N ILE A 227 8.28 -1.70 -9.43
CA ILE A 227 7.30 -1.19 -10.39
C ILE A 227 6.89 0.22 -9.95
N ASP A 228 7.43 1.24 -10.63
CA ASP A 228 7.19 2.66 -10.35
C ASP A 228 5.91 3.16 -11.04
N GLY A 229 5.02 3.73 -10.24
CA GLY A 229 3.87 4.48 -10.73
C GLY A 229 2.73 3.60 -11.24
N PHE A 230 2.70 2.33 -10.80
CA PHE A 230 1.64 1.36 -11.00
C PHE A 230 1.45 0.53 -9.71
N PRO A 231 0.21 0.12 -9.37
CA PRO A 231 -1.05 0.42 -10.04
C PRO A 231 -1.58 1.83 -9.77
N ARG A 232 -2.28 2.43 -10.75
CA ARG A 232 -2.93 3.75 -10.62
C ARG A 232 -4.44 3.70 -10.40
N SER A 233 -5.03 2.51 -10.46
CA SER A 233 -6.43 2.25 -10.14
C SER A 233 -6.57 0.89 -9.46
N MET A 234 -7.70 0.68 -8.78
CA MET A 234 -8.01 -0.59 -8.13
C MET A 234 -8.01 -1.76 -9.12
N THR A 235 -8.60 -1.56 -10.30
CA THR A 235 -8.70 -2.61 -11.32
C THR A 235 -7.33 -2.99 -11.87
N GLN A 236 -6.43 -2.01 -12.10
CA GLN A 236 -5.05 -2.32 -12.49
C GLN A 236 -4.35 -3.21 -11.44
N GLY A 237 -4.55 -2.91 -10.15
CA GLY A 237 -3.99 -3.69 -9.06
C GLY A 237 -4.52 -5.11 -9.05
N SER A 238 -5.84 -5.29 -8.96
CA SER A 238 -6.46 -6.62 -8.86
C SER A 238 -6.10 -7.53 -10.03
N GLU A 239 -6.10 -6.99 -11.25
CA GLU A 239 -5.81 -7.74 -12.46
C GLU A 239 -4.32 -8.13 -12.53
N PHE A 240 -3.41 -7.23 -12.14
CA PHE A 240 -1.98 -7.57 -12.08
C PHE A 240 -1.70 -8.67 -11.05
N GLU A 241 -2.36 -8.62 -9.89
CA GLU A 241 -2.20 -9.67 -8.87
C GLU A 241 -2.72 -11.02 -9.36
N GLN A 242 -3.81 -11.02 -10.12
CA GLN A 242 -4.43 -12.22 -10.65
C GLN A 242 -3.64 -12.84 -11.81
N TYR A 243 -3.14 -12.04 -12.75
CA TYR A 243 -2.60 -12.52 -14.03
C TYR A 243 -1.08 -12.36 -14.18
N VAL A 244 -0.43 -11.66 -13.25
CA VAL A 244 1.03 -11.48 -13.24
C VAL A 244 1.62 -12.02 -11.95
N CYS A 245 1.54 -11.26 -10.85
CA CYS A 245 2.02 -11.69 -9.54
C CYS A 245 1.55 -10.70 -8.46
N PRO A 246 1.13 -11.16 -7.28
CA PRO A 246 0.84 -10.25 -6.17
C PRO A 246 2.10 -9.53 -5.66
N PRO A 247 2.01 -8.25 -5.25
CA PRO A 247 3.14 -7.53 -4.69
C PRO A 247 3.47 -8.06 -3.29
N ARG A 248 4.78 -8.07 -3.00
CA ARG A 248 5.34 -8.32 -1.66
C ARG A 248 5.09 -7.13 -0.74
N LEU A 249 5.30 -5.93 -1.27
CA LEU A 249 5.18 -4.66 -0.56
C LEU A 249 4.78 -3.52 -1.52
N VAL A 250 4.20 -2.47 -0.96
CA VAL A 250 3.94 -1.18 -1.59
C VAL A 250 4.68 -0.11 -0.80
N TYR A 251 5.65 0.56 -1.43
CA TYR A 251 6.16 1.84 -0.93
C TYR A 251 5.22 2.96 -1.34
N TYR A 252 4.83 3.79 -0.39
CA TYR A 252 4.10 5.02 -0.63
C TYR A 252 4.99 6.21 -0.26
N LEU A 253 5.38 6.99 -1.27
CA LEU A 253 6.09 8.24 -1.09
C LEU A 253 5.06 9.36 -0.93
N GLU A 254 4.80 9.70 0.33
CA GLU A 254 3.88 10.76 0.72
C GLU A 254 4.56 12.12 0.51
N CYS A 255 3.87 13.02 -0.19
CA CYS A 255 4.40 14.32 -0.57
C CYS A 255 3.24 15.29 -0.64
N ASP A 256 3.44 16.51 -0.14
CA ASP A 256 2.46 17.57 -0.29
C ASP A 256 2.42 18.09 -1.74
N GLU A 257 1.28 18.69 -2.10
CA GLU A 257 1.02 19.19 -3.45
C GLU A 257 1.97 20.31 -3.89
N GLU A 258 2.40 21.16 -2.97
CA GLU A 258 3.28 22.30 -3.23
C GLU A 258 4.69 21.81 -3.64
N THR A 259 5.25 20.89 -2.86
CA THR A 259 6.52 20.22 -3.14
C THR A 259 6.45 19.46 -4.46
N MET A 260 5.38 18.70 -4.70
CA MET A 260 5.18 17.99 -5.95
C MET A 260 5.11 18.94 -7.15
N THR A 261 4.35 20.03 -7.05
CA THR A 261 4.22 21.04 -8.11
C THR A 261 5.55 21.66 -8.45
N THR A 262 6.30 22.11 -7.43
CA THR A 262 7.64 22.71 -7.60
C THR A 262 8.57 21.75 -8.35
N ARG A 263 8.65 20.50 -7.89
CA ARG A 263 9.49 19.46 -8.53
C ARG A 263 9.08 19.17 -9.97
N LEU A 264 7.78 19.18 -10.29
CA LEU A 264 7.28 18.93 -11.64
C LEU A 264 7.64 20.09 -12.59
N LEU A 265 7.49 21.34 -12.14
CA LEU A 265 7.84 22.51 -12.95
C LEU A 265 9.35 22.56 -13.25
N ASP A 266 10.20 22.27 -12.27
CA ASP A 266 11.65 22.20 -12.48
C ASP A 266 12.04 21.05 -13.41
N ARG A 267 11.36 19.90 -13.32
CA ARG A 267 11.57 18.79 -14.24
C ARG A 267 11.09 19.12 -15.66
N GLY A 268 10.00 19.86 -15.82
CA GLY A 268 9.52 20.31 -17.14
C GLY A 268 10.55 21.18 -17.86
N ARG A 269 11.26 22.04 -17.12
CA ARG A 269 12.35 22.88 -17.66
C ARG A 269 13.57 22.10 -18.12
N THR A 270 13.86 20.95 -17.51
CA THR A 270 15.11 20.20 -17.71
C THR A 270 14.97 18.97 -18.60
N SER A 271 13.80 18.32 -18.61
CA SER A 271 13.61 17.01 -19.24
C SER A 271 12.81 17.02 -20.55
N GLY A 272 12.18 18.14 -20.91
CA GLY A 272 11.35 18.24 -22.11
C GLY A 272 10.02 17.47 -22.05
N ARG A 273 9.58 17.02 -20.87
CA ARG A 273 8.29 16.32 -20.68
C ARG A 273 7.11 17.27 -20.94
N ILE A 274 6.34 16.98 -21.99
CA ILE A 274 5.20 17.80 -22.41
C ILE A 274 4.07 17.89 -21.37
N ASP A 275 3.96 16.89 -20.49
CA ASP A 275 2.94 16.79 -19.43
C ASP A 275 3.35 17.43 -18.10
N ASP A 276 4.55 18.03 -18.01
CA ASP A 276 5.05 18.74 -16.84
C ASP A 276 4.78 20.27 -16.96
N ASN A 277 3.54 20.63 -17.32
CA ASN A 277 3.03 22.00 -17.37
C ASN A 277 1.88 22.19 -16.37
N MET A 278 1.60 23.41 -15.92
CA MET A 278 0.61 23.69 -14.85
C MET A 278 -0.78 23.10 -15.14
N LYS A 279 -1.24 23.13 -16.40
CA LYS A 279 -2.55 22.58 -16.78
C LYS A 279 -2.58 21.06 -16.64
N SER A 280 -1.56 20.37 -17.15
CA SER A 280 -1.45 18.91 -17.05
C SER A 280 -1.16 18.44 -15.62
N ILE A 281 -0.38 19.20 -14.84
CA ILE A 281 -0.11 18.92 -13.42
C ILE A 281 -1.41 18.84 -12.62
N LYS A 282 -2.31 19.83 -12.77
CA LYS A 282 -3.62 19.83 -12.09
C LYS A 282 -4.46 18.60 -12.44
N LYS A 283 -4.54 18.24 -13.73
CA LYS A 283 -5.26 17.03 -14.18
C LYS A 283 -4.67 15.75 -13.58
N ARG A 284 -3.34 15.68 -13.47
CA ARG A 284 -2.64 14.52 -12.89
C ARG A 284 -2.86 14.41 -11.38
N PHE A 285 -2.91 15.52 -10.65
CA PHE A 285 -3.26 15.50 -9.23
C PHE A 285 -4.70 15.04 -9.01
N GLN A 286 -5.66 15.59 -9.78
CA GLN A 286 -7.05 15.16 -9.70
C GLN A 286 -7.17 13.64 -9.96
N THR A 287 -6.51 13.14 -11.00
CA THR A 287 -6.53 11.70 -11.32
C THR A 287 -5.85 10.86 -10.24
N TYR A 288 -4.75 11.33 -9.67
CA TYR A 288 -4.08 10.66 -8.55
C TYR A 288 -5.01 10.54 -7.34
N VAL A 289 -5.67 11.63 -6.93
CA VAL A 289 -6.57 11.63 -5.78
C VAL A 289 -7.79 10.74 -6.02
N VAL A 290 -8.43 10.88 -7.18
CA VAL A 290 -9.67 10.14 -7.49
C VAL A 290 -9.42 8.65 -7.69
N SER A 291 -8.36 8.28 -8.42
CA SER A 291 -8.19 6.90 -8.89
C SER A 291 -7.07 6.14 -8.17
N THR A 292 -5.96 6.81 -7.84
CA THR A 292 -4.78 6.14 -7.28
C THR A 292 -4.78 6.13 -5.75
N TYR A 293 -5.25 7.18 -5.08
CA TYR A 293 -5.28 7.24 -3.62
C TYR A 293 -6.07 6.07 -2.97
N PRO A 294 -7.24 5.63 -3.50
CA PRO A 294 -7.96 4.47 -2.95
C PRO A 294 -7.15 3.16 -2.93
N VAL A 295 -6.21 3.01 -3.87
CA VAL A 295 -5.29 1.87 -3.95
C VAL A 295 -4.39 1.80 -2.72
N LEU A 296 -3.97 2.96 -2.21
CA LEU A 296 -3.15 3.04 -1.00
C LEU A 296 -3.91 2.52 0.22
N SER A 297 -5.19 2.89 0.34
CA SER A 297 -6.08 2.40 1.41
C SER A 297 -6.26 0.88 1.33
N TYR A 298 -6.42 0.32 0.13
CA TYR A 298 -6.51 -1.13 -0.08
C TYR A 298 -5.27 -1.87 0.44
N TYR A 299 -4.07 -1.49 0.01
CA TYR A 299 -2.83 -2.16 0.43
C TYR A 299 -2.45 -1.88 1.89
N GLN A 300 -2.88 -0.75 2.45
CA GLN A 300 -2.76 -0.48 3.89
C GLN A 300 -3.57 -1.47 4.71
N ASN A 301 -4.81 -1.76 4.30
CA ASN A 301 -5.69 -2.71 4.98
C ASN A 301 -5.14 -4.15 4.89
N MET A 302 -4.37 -4.46 3.85
CA MET A 302 -3.62 -5.72 3.72
C MET A 302 -2.28 -5.74 4.47
N HIS A 303 -1.91 -4.66 5.17
CA HIS A 303 -0.61 -4.50 5.83
C HIS A 303 0.60 -4.64 4.90
N LYS A 304 0.42 -4.31 3.61
CA LYS A 304 1.48 -4.33 2.59
C LYS A 304 2.05 -2.94 2.29
N ARG A 305 1.51 -1.87 2.86
CA ARG A 305 1.96 -0.49 2.61
C ARG A 305 2.99 -0.02 3.65
N ILE A 306 4.06 0.58 3.17
CA ILE A 306 5.02 1.37 3.96
C ILE A 306 5.00 2.80 3.43
N THR A 307 4.59 3.73 4.29
CA THR A 307 4.59 5.16 3.98
C THR A 307 5.92 5.79 4.38
N VAL A 308 6.49 6.61 3.48
CA VAL A 308 7.69 7.41 3.72
C VAL A 308 7.40 8.84 3.30
N ASP A 309 7.61 9.79 4.21
CA ASP A 309 7.57 11.21 3.89
C ASP A 309 8.72 11.55 2.94
N SER A 310 8.35 12.01 1.75
CA SER A 310 9.23 12.33 0.62
C SER A 310 9.44 13.83 0.40
N THR A 311 8.97 14.67 1.32
CA THR A 311 9.28 16.11 1.34
C THR A 311 10.71 16.37 1.82
N ARG A 312 11.24 15.45 2.64
CA ARG A 312 12.61 15.42 3.17
C ARG A 312 13.69 15.27 2.10
N PRO A 313 14.97 15.53 2.44
CA PRO A 313 16.10 15.33 1.53
C PRO A 313 16.17 13.92 0.94
N VAL A 314 16.62 13.82 -0.31
CA VAL A 314 16.63 12.57 -1.09
C VAL A 314 17.32 11.41 -0.37
N ASP A 315 18.41 11.70 0.35
CA ASP A 315 19.19 10.70 1.10
C ASP A 315 18.48 10.17 2.35
N GLU A 316 17.73 11.01 3.06
CA GLU A 316 16.96 10.56 4.22
C GLU A 316 15.80 9.66 3.79
N VAL A 317 15.10 10.06 2.73
CA VAL A 317 14.04 9.25 2.12
C VAL A 317 14.60 7.91 1.66
N TYR A 318 15.78 7.91 1.04
CA TYR A 318 16.44 6.70 0.59
C TYR A 318 16.83 5.79 1.77
N ALA A 319 17.39 6.35 2.84
CA ALA A 319 17.80 5.58 4.02
C ALA A 319 16.63 4.81 4.65
N ASP A 320 15.44 5.40 4.68
CA ASP A 320 14.23 4.73 5.15
C ASP A 320 13.82 3.56 4.26
N LEU A 321 13.81 3.76 2.94
CA LEU A 321 13.49 2.72 1.97
C LEU A 321 14.53 1.59 1.99
N GLN A 322 15.81 1.93 2.05
CA GLN A 322 16.94 1.02 2.12
C GLN A 322 16.84 0.10 3.35
N ARG A 323 16.58 0.68 4.53
CA ARG A 323 16.40 -0.06 5.78
C ARG A 323 15.27 -1.11 5.69
N VAL A 324 14.14 -0.73 5.08
CA VAL A 324 13.01 -1.66 4.89
C VAL A 324 13.33 -2.72 3.84
N THR A 325 13.97 -2.33 2.73
CA THR A 325 14.35 -3.24 1.64
C THR A 325 15.31 -4.31 2.13
N ARG A 326 16.36 -3.92 2.89
CA ARG A 326 17.30 -4.85 3.53
C ARG A 326 16.59 -5.90 4.38
N LYS A 327 15.61 -5.48 5.18
CA LYS A 327 14.83 -6.40 6.02
C LYS A 327 13.97 -7.36 5.19
N ILE A 328 13.41 -6.91 4.07
CA ILE A 328 12.59 -7.77 3.21
C ILE A 328 13.45 -8.84 2.54
N LEU A 329 14.63 -8.45 2.05
CA LEU A 329 15.55 -9.37 1.39
C LEU A 329 16.25 -10.30 2.40
N SER A 330 16.58 -9.83 3.61
CA SER A 330 17.29 -10.64 4.62
C SER A 330 16.45 -11.72 5.29
N VAL A 331 15.11 -11.63 5.24
CA VAL A 331 14.23 -12.67 5.80
C VAL A 331 14.32 -13.98 4.99
N HIS A 332 14.89 -13.95 3.79
CA HIS A 332 15.18 -15.13 2.96
C HIS A 332 16.65 -15.12 2.51
N PRO A 333 17.60 -15.51 3.38
CA PRO A 333 19.03 -15.58 3.01
C PRO A 333 19.32 -16.62 1.92
N GLU A 334 18.43 -17.60 1.76
CA GLU A 334 18.44 -18.61 0.68
C GLU A 334 17.77 -18.11 -0.61
N ASN A 335 17.45 -16.82 -0.74
CA ASN A 335 16.92 -16.27 -1.99
C ASN A 335 17.99 -16.45 -3.08
N PRO A 336 17.82 -17.36 -4.06
CA PRO A 336 18.84 -17.64 -5.07
C PRO A 336 19.13 -16.45 -5.99
N PHE A 337 18.37 -15.35 -5.84
CA PHE A 337 18.31 -14.22 -6.76
C PHE A 337 18.98 -12.95 -6.22
N THR A 338 19.50 -12.95 -4.98
CA THR A 338 20.50 -11.94 -4.61
C THR A 338 21.81 -12.33 -5.29
N LYS A 339 22.12 -11.74 -6.45
CA LYS A 339 23.48 -11.83 -6.99
C LYS A 339 24.43 -11.34 -5.87
N PRO A 340 25.40 -12.16 -5.40
CA PRO A 340 26.41 -11.64 -4.51
C PRO A 340 27.10 -10.49 -5.25
N ALA A 341 27.23 -9.33 -4.58
CA ALA A 341 28.01 -8.23 -5.09
C ALA A 341 29.38 -8.79 -5.51
N SER A 342 29.72 -8.67 -6.79
CA SER A 342 31.00 -9.11 -7.31
C SER A 342 32.09 -8.42 -6.50
N THR A 343 32.75 -9.18 -5.63
CA THR A 343 34.05 -8.81 -5.10
C THR A 343 34.98 -8.73 -6.28
N ALA A 344 35.23 -7.50 -6.75
CA ALA A 344 36.31 -7.21 -7.67
C ALA A 344 37.60 -7.75 -7.05
N SER A 345 38.16 -8.75 -7.71
CA SER A 345 39.42 -9.41 -7.39
C SER A 345 40.55 -8.39 -7.34
N SER A 346 41.04 -8.12 -6.14
CA SER A 346 42.40 -7.62 -5.92
C SER A 346 43.36 -8.80 -6.01
N GLU A 347 43.84 -9.13 -7.20
CA GLU A 347 44.97 -10.08 -7.35
C GLU A 347 45.53 -9.97 -8.77
N ALA A 348 46.52 -9.09 -8.96
CA ALA A 348 47.55 -9.18 -10.01
C ALA A 348 48.57 -8.03 -9.86
N GLN A 349 49.43 -8.10 -8.84
CA GLN A 349 50.78 -7.51 -8.88
C GLN A 349 51.72 -8.38 -8.05
N SER A 350 52.33 -9.36 -8.73
CA SER A 350 53.63 -9.93 -8.40
C SER A 350 54.30 -10.41 -9.68
#